data_AF-A0ABD0P2Y4-F1
#
_entry.id   AF-A0ABD0P2Y4-F1
#
_cell.length_a   1.000
_cell.length_b   1.000
_cell.length_c   1.000
_cell.angle_alpha   90.00
_cell.angle_beta   90.00
_cell.angle_gamma   90.00
#
_symmetry.space_group_name_H-M   'P 1'
#
loop_
_entity.id
_entity.type
_entity.pdbx_description
1 polymer ?
#
loop_
_entity_poly.entity_id
_entity_poly.type
_entity_poly.pdbx_seq_one_letter_code
_entity_poly.pdbx_strand_id
1 'polypeptide(L)' 'EFAKTIKRPFSVYYNPYTQSIDLLKDTRSIENVVQDLRSDLTTVCDALGKMNTYLGI' A
#
# COMPACT_ATOMS: atom_id res chain seq x y z
N GLU A 1 -0.82 -1.37 -16.72
CA GLU A 1 -1.42 -0.86 -17.98
C GLU A 1 -2.53 -1.77 -18.50
N PHE A 2 -2.26 -3.01 -18.92
CA PHE A 2 -3.30 -3.92 -19.46
C PHE A 2 -4.53 -4.11 -18.56
N ALA A 3 -4.37 -4.29 -17.24
CA ALA A 3 -5.50 -4.46 -16.32
C ALA A 3 -6.49 -3.28 -16.30
N LYS A 4 -6.07 -2.07 -16.73
CA LYS A 4 -6.94 -0.88 -16.83
C LYS A 4 -7.85 -0.91 -18.07
N THR A 5 -7.53 -1.70 -19.10
CA THR A 5 -8.34 -1.80 -20.33
C THR A 5 -9.58 -2.67 -20.13
N ILE A 6 -9.60 -3.49 -19.08
CA ILE A 6 -10.73 -4.36 -18.72
C ILE A 6 -11.83 -3.48 -18.11
N LYS A 7 -12.98 -3.41 -18.78
CA LYS A 7 -14.14 -2.66 -18.28
C LYS A 7 -14.75 -3.36 -17.06
N ARG A 8 -14.54 -2.79 -15.87
CA ARG A 8 -15.19 -3.19 -14.62
C ARG A 8 -15.47 -1.96 -13.76
N PRO A 9 -16.57 -1.93 -12.98
CA PRO A 9 -16.96 -0.75 -12.19
C PRO A 9 -16.15 -0.57 -10.90
N PHE A 10 -15.13 -1.40 -10.66
CA PHE A 10 -14.29 -1.38 -9.46
C PHE A 10 -12.87 -1.88 -9.77
N SER A 11 -11.92 -1.52 -8.91
CA SER A 11 -10.60 -2.14 -8.90
C SER A 11 -10.48 -3.15 -7.77
N VAL A 12 -9.43 -3.98 -7.81
CA VAL A 12 -9.15 -4.98 -6.78
C VAL A 12 -7.77 -4.73 -6.20
N TYR A 13 -7.63 -4.98 -4.90
CA TYR A 13 -6.38 -4.96 -4.17
C TYR A 13 -6.21 -6.31 -3.48
N TYR A 14 -5.02 -6.88 -3.50
CA TYR A 14 -4.74 -8.12 -2.79
C TYR A 14 -4.20 -7.81 -1.40
N ASN A 15 -4.84 -8.34 -0.37
CA ASN A 15 -4.37 -8.26 1.00
C ASN A 15 -3.58 -9.53 1.36
N PRO A 16 -2.24 -9.46 1.43
CA PRO A 16 -1.42 -10.63 1.72
C PRO A 16 -1.57 -11.12 3.16
N TYR A 17 -1.95 -10.26 4.11
CA TYR A 17 -2.07 -10.61 5.51
C TYR A 17 -3.26 -11.54 5.79
N THR A 18 -4.37 -11.29 5.11
CA THR A 18 -5.62 -12.08 5.22
C THR A 18 -5.81 -13.06 4.07
N GLN A 19 -4.91 -13.05 3.09
CA GLN A 19 -5.01 -13.83 1.86
C GLN A 19 -6.33 -13.58 1.09
N SER A 20 -6.82 -12.34 1.13
CA SER A 20 -8.11 -11.94 0.54
C SER A 20 -7.97 -10.90 -0.57
N ILE A 21 -9.03 -10.71 -1.35
CA ILE A 21 -9.14 -9.67 -2.37
C ILE A 21 -10.12 -8.60 -1.88
N ASP A 22 -9.62 -7.37 -1.75
CA ASP A 22 -10.40 -6.21 -1.39
C ASP A 22 -10.90 -5.48 -2.65
N LEU A 23 -12.18 -5.12 -2.64
CA LEU A 23 -12.82 -4.38 -3.72
C LEU A 23 -12.68 -2.88 -3.48
N LEU A 24 -11.89 -2.22 -4.33
CA LEU A 24 -11.73 -0.77 -4.35
C LEU A 24 -12.89 -0.14 -5.12
N LYS A 25 -14.00 0.07 -4.41
CA LYS A 25 -15.25 0.63 -4.97
C LYS A 25 -15.73 1.90 -4.28
N ASP A 26 -15.21 2.20 -3.09
CA ASP A 26 -15.63 3.33 -2.27
C ASP A 26 -14.42 4.06 -1.67
N THR A 27 -14.62 5.33 -1.30
CA THR A 27 -13.53 6.19 -0.79
C THR A 27 -12.85 5.62 0.46
N ARG A 28 -13.60 4.91 1.31
CA ARG A 28 -13.05 4.32 2.54
C ARG A 28 -12.10 3.16 2.23
N SER A 29 -12.47 2.29 1.29
CA SER A 29 -11.60 1.20 0.82
C SER A 29 -10.28 1.71 0.25
N ILE A 30 -10.33 2.84 -0.49
CA ILE A 30 -9.14 3.48 -1.04
C ILE A 30 -8.31 4.13 0.08
N GLU A 31 -8.97 4.82 1.02
CA GLU A 31 -8.30 5.46 2.15
C GLU A 31 -7.54 4.45 3.02
N ASN A 32 -8.13 3.28 3.29
CA ASN A 32 -7.46 2.21 4.03
C ASN A 32 -6.15 1.79 3.36
N VAL A 33 -6.17 1.53 2.04
CA VAL A 33 -4.94 1.19 1.29
C VAL A 33 -3.91 2.32 1.34
N VAL A 34 -4.34 3.57 1.29
CA VAL A 34 -3.43 4.73 1.41
C VAL A 34 -2.80 4.81 2.80
N GLN A 35 -3.54 4.50 3.86
CA GLN A 35 -3.01 4.48 5.23
C GLN A 35 -1.99 3.35 5.42
N ASP A 36 -2.25 2.17 4.83
CA ASP A 36 -1.30 1.05 4.86
C ASP A 36 0.01 1.45 4.16
N LEU A 37 -0.07 2.04 2.95
CA LEU A 37 1.11 2.53 2.23
C LEU A 37 1.89 3.61 3.00
N ARG A 38 1.20 4.48 3.75
CA ARG A 38 1.85 5.47 4.62
C ARG A 38 2.59 4.81 5.78
N SER A 39 2.02 3.74 6.34
CA SER A 39 2.65 2.96 7.41
C SER A 39 3.92 2.26 6.90
N ASP A 40 3.87 1.70 5.69
CA ASP A 40 5.04 1.12 5.04
C ASP A 40 6.13 2.17 4.80
N LEU A 41 5.77 3.35 4.28
CA LEU A 41 6.73 4.45 4.10
C LEU A 41 7.34 4.93 5.42
N THR A 42 6.54 4.98 6.48
CA THR A 42 7.03 5.34 7.81
C THR A 42 8.07 4.32 8.29
N THR A 43 7.83 3.04 8.06
CA THR A 43 8.78 1.95 8.38
C THR A 43 10.08 2.10 7.59
N VAL A 44 10.00 2.43 6.30
CA VAL A 44 11.18 2.71 5.47
C VAL A 44 11.96 3.92 5.98
N CYS A 45 11.28 5.01 6.33
CA CYS A 45 11.91 6.21 6.89
C CYS A 45 12.61 5.91 8.23
N ASP A 46 12.00 5.12 9.11
CA ASP A 46 12.62 4.69 10.36
C ASP A 46 13.88 3.84 10.10
N ALA A 47 13.82 2.91 9.14
CA ALA A 47 14.98 2.13 8.74
C ALA A 47 16.12 3.02 8.22
N LEU A 48 15.82 4.00 7.36
CA LEU A 48 16.80 4.98 6.88
C LEU A 48 17.38 5.83 8.02
N GLY A 49 16.55 6.27 8.97
CA GLY A 49 16.99 7.03 10.14
C GLY A 49 17.95 6.22 11.03
N LYS A 50 17.65 4.93 11.24
CA LYS A 50 18.53 3.99 11.94
C LYS A 50 19.83 3.78 11.18
N MET A 51 19.79 3.60 9.86
CA MET A 51 21.00 3.48 9.04
C MET A 51 21.88 4.72 9.15
N ASN A 52 21.33 5.92 9.02
CA ASN A 52 22.09 7.15 9.21
C ASN A 52 22.70 7.25 10.63
N THR A 53 21.96 6.83 11.65
CA THR A 53 22.42 6.87 13.05
C THR A 53 23.52 5.85 13.36
N TYR A 54 23.41 4.62 12.86
CA TYR A 54 24.32 3.52 13.22
C TYR A 54 25.42 3.25 12.19
N LEU A 55 25.22 3.64 10.93
CA LEU A 55 26.15 3.40 9.81
C LEU A 55 26.80 4.69 9.28
N GLY A 56 26.34 5.88 9.71
CA GLY A 56 27.00 7.15 9.41
C GLY A 56 27.05 7.53 7.93
N ILE A 57 26.08 7.07 7.15
CA ILE A 57 25.82 7.46 5.76
C ILE A 57 24.62 8.39 5.66
#